data_AF-A0A534Q0C3-F1
#
_entry.id   AF-A0A534Q0C3-F1
#
_cell.length_a   1.000
_cell.length_b   1.000
_cell.length_c   1.000
_cell.angle_alpha   90.00
_cell.angle_beta   90.00
_cell.angle_gamma   90.00
#
_symmetry.space_group_name_H-M   'P 1'
#
loop_
_entity.id
_entity.type
_entity.pdbx_description
1 polymer ?
#
loop_
_entity_poly.entity_id
_entity_poly.type
_entity_poly.pdbx_seq_one_letter_code
_entity_poly.pdbx_strand_id
1 'polypeptide(L)'
;MRRAARRGTGWLRGVAYHESVAGPLDRERLDAWVADRPLRVQHRSGAQWVLNSAGVAELERAGTTWPDAAERDARGRLTGRLFRADAWLRERLGGELPDLAPVGARLASYGVTGITDASAANDRTALGHLSDAAERGALPQQLLVMGAPDLPEPACARAARGAVKVLLDDPQLPDFSAFCAQIRAAHAASRAFAVHCVTR
;
A
#
# COMPACT_ATOMS: atom_id res chain seq x y z
N MET A 1 -12.50 -19.57 11.87
CA MET A 1 -12.20 -19.19 10.48
C MET A 1 -12.09 -20.44 9.63
N ARG A 2 -12.89 -20.56 8.57
CA ARG A 2 -12.75 -21.65 7.58
C ARG A 2 -11.32 -21.60 7.02
N ARG A 3 -10.64 -22.75 6.86
CA ARG A 3 -9.43 -22.85 6.03
C ARG A 3 -9.69 -22.05 4.77
N ALA A 4 -8.91 -21.00 4.54
CA ALA A 4 -9.00 -20.21 3.32
C ALA A 4 -8.52 -21.10 2.17
N ALA A 5 -9.41 -21.96 1.68
CA ALA A 5 -9.17 -22.93 0.63
C ALA A 5 -9.18 -22.22 -0.73
N ARG A 6 -8.35 -21.19 -0.89
CA ARG A 6 -8.05 -20.66 -2.21
C ARG A 6 -7.07 -21.64 -2.85
N ARG A 7 -7.58 -22.51 -3.72
CA ARG A 7 -6.75 -23.38 -4.58
C ARG A 7 -5.79 -22.48 -5.38
N GLY A 8 -4.52 -22.88 -5.46
CA GLY A 8 -3.47 -22.12 -6.14
C GLY A 8 -2.10 -22.32 -5.49
N THR A 9 -1.05 -22.03 -6.23
CA THR A 9 0.35 -22.02 -5.78
C THR A 9 0.77 -20.60 -5.39
N GLY A 10 1.82 -20.48 -4.57
CA GLY A 10 2.39 -19.18 -4.19
C GLY A 10 1.67 -18.45 -3.04
N TRP A 11 2.03 -17.18 -2.88
CA TRP A 11 1.67 -16.34 -1.73
C TRP A 11 0.15 -16.20 -1.53
N LEU A 12 -0.27 -16.42 -0.28
CA LEU A 12 -1.58 -15.97 0.19
C LEU A 12 -1.49 -14.55 0.75
N ARG A 13 -2.50 -13.74 0.44
CA ARG A 13 -2.66 -12.39 0.96
C ARG A 13 -4.00 -12.26 1.68
N GLY A 14 -3.95 -12.04 2.98
CA GLY A 14 -5.07 -11.57 3.79
C GLY A 14 -5.00 -10.05 3.98
N VAL A 15 -6.16 -9.40 4.10
CA VAL A 15 -6.26 -7.95 4.35
C VAL A 15 -7.34 -7.67 5.39
N ALA A 16 -7.34 -6.45 5.93
CA ALA A 16 -8.33 -5.97 6.91
C ALA A 16 -8.37 -6.77 8.23
N TYR A 17 -7.25 -7.37 8.64
CA TYR A 17 -7.10 -7.98 9.96
C TYR A 17 -7.21 -6.92 11.08
N HIS A 18 -7.79 -7.28 12.21
CA HIS A 18 -7.80 -6.47 13.44
C HIS A 18 -7.65 -7.36 14.68
N GLU A 19 -6.92 -6.90 15.70
CA GLU A 19 -6.64 -7.71 16.90
C GLU A 19 -7.93 -8.13 17.61
N SER A 20 -8.97 -7.30 17.59
CA SER A 20 -10.25 -7.62 18.25
C SER A 20 -10.97 -8.84 17.67
N VAL A 21 -10.60 -9.29 16.47
CA VAL A 21 -11.24 -10.42 15.78
C VAL A 21 -10.48 -11.72 15.98
N ALA A 22 -9.14 -11.67 15.96
CA ALA A 22 -8.30 -12.86 15.94
C ALA A 22 -7.23 -12.91 17.04
N GLY A 23 -7.21 -11.90 17.92
CA GLY A 23 -6.08 -11.63 18.82
C GLY A 23 -4.87 -11.08 18.05
N PRO A 24 -3.78 -10.73 18.76
CA PRO A 24 -2.50 -10.40 18.14
C PRO A 24 -2.01 -11.55 17.26
N LEU A 25 -1.53 -11.23 16.06
CA LEU A 25 -0.94 -12.20 15.15
C LEU A 25 0.59 -12.12 15.15
N ASP A 26 1.21 -13.28 15.09
CA ASP A 26 2.61 -13.53 14.76
C ASP A 26 2.68 -14.69 13.75
N ARG A 27 3.90 -15.03 13.35
CA ARG A 27 4.16 -16.15 12.44
C ARG A 27 3.62 -17.48 12.95
N GLU A 28 3.72 -17.74 14.26
CA GLU A 28 3.34 -19.03 14.86
C GLU A 28 1.81 -19.18 14.83
N ARG A 29 1.09 -18.10 15.09
CA ARG A 29 -0.37 -18.05 14.95
C ARG A 29 -0.83 -18.23 13.51
N LEU A 30 -0.10 -17.67 12.54
CA LEU A 30 -0.39 -17.86 11.12
C LEU A 30 -0.05 -19.28 10.64
N ASP A 31 1.03 -19.89 11.14
CA ASP A 31 1.40 -21.28 10.83
C ASP A 31 0.30 -22.26 11.25
N ALA A 32 -0.38 -22.00 12.38
CA ALA A 32 -1.53 -22.79 12.80
C ALA A 32 -2.71 -22.75 11.81
N TRP A 33 -2.78 -21.75 10.92
CA TRP A 33 -3.81 -21.63 9.88
C TRP A 33 -3.33 -22.14 8.52
N VAL A 34 -2.10 -21.78 8.16
CA VAL A 34 -1.45 -22.10 6.88
C VAL A 34 0.05 -22.30 7.16
N ALA A 35 0.50 -23.55 7.19
CA ALA A 35 1.91 -23.89 7.36
C ALA A 35 2.61 -24.25 6.04
N ASP A 36 1.84 -24.61 5.02
CA ASP A 36 2.30 -25.29 3.80
C ASP A 36 2.67 -24.35 2.65
N ARG A 37 2.40 -23.04 2.78
CA ARG A 37 2.72 -22.03 1.78
C ARG A 37 2.88 -20.65 2.40
N PRO A 38 3.62 -19.73 1.75
CA PRO A 38 3.77 -18.36 2.21
C PRO A 38 2.42 -17.64 2.39
N LEU A 39 2.24 -17.01 3.54
CA LEU A 39 1.08 -16.19 3.89
C LEU A 39 1.55 -14.85 4.44
N ARG A 40 0.94 -13.77 3.93
CA ARG A 40 1.02 -12.42 4.53
C ARG A 40 -0.39 -11.89 4.82
N VAL A 41 -0.55 -11.25 5.97
CA VAL A 41 -1.81 -10.64 6.40
C VAL A 41 -1.58 -9.16 6.73
N GLN A 42 -2.35 -8.27 6.11
CA GLN A 42 -2.31 -6.84 6.41
C GLN A 42 -3.29 -6.48 7.52
N HIS A 43 -2.82 -5.78 8.53
CA HIS A 43 -3.68 -5.12 9.50
C HIS A 43 -4.54 -4.04 8.82
N ARG A 44 -5.76 -3.81 9.30
CA ARG A 44 -6.73 -2.88 8.71
C ARG A 44 -6.26 -1.44 8.65
N SER A 45 -5.31 -1.06 9.51
CA SER A 45 -4.67 0.26 9.47
C SER A 45 -3.72 0.43 8.28
N GLY A 46 -3.35 -0.66 7.59
CA GLY A 46 -2.30 -0.67 6.58
C GLY A 46 -0.88 -0.65 7.14
N ALA A 47 -0.69 -0.27 8.41
CA ALA A 47 0.63 -0.02 9.01
C ALA A 47 1.42 -1.27 9.41
N GLN A 48 0.82 -2.46 9.39
CA GLN A 48 1.47 -3.69 9.80
C GLN A 48 1.13 -4.84 8.84
N TRP A 49 2.17 -5.61 8.52
CA TRP A 49 2.07 -6.92 7.90
C TRP A 49 2.48 -8.01 8.88
N VAL A 50 1.85 -9.17 8.78
CA VAL A 50 2.23 -10.38 9.52
C VAL A 50 2.46 -11.51 8.54
N LEU A 51 3.66 -12.10 8.59
CA LEU A 51 4.09 -13.21 7.74
C LEU A 51 4.12 -14.49 8.55
N ASN A 52 3.74 -15.61 7.94
CA ASN A 52 3.96 -16.94 8.52
C ASN A 52 5.42 -17.38 8.34
N SER A 53 5.81 -18.51 8.93
CA SER A 53 7.19 -18.99 8.86
C SER A 53 7.61 -19.34 7.43
N ALA A 54 6.70 -19.88 6.62
CA ALA A 54 6.97 -20.16 5.21
C ALA A 54 7.30 -18.89 4.40
N GLY A 55 6.60 -17.79 4.65
CA GLY A 55 6.85 -16.50 4.01
C GLY A 55 8.14 -15.83 4.47
N VAL A 56 8.47 -15.95 5.75
CA VAL A 56 9.77 -15.49 6.29
C VAL A 56 10.90 -16.27 5.61
N ALA A 57 10.82 -17.60 5.58
CA ALA A 57 11.84 -18.44 4.97
C ALA A 57 12.01 -18.18 3.46
N GLU A 58 10.96 -17.78 2.75
CA GLU A 58 11.05 -17.42 1.34
C GLU A 58 11.84 -16.13 1.11
N LEU A 59 11.61 -15.11 1.92
CA LEU A 59 12.35 -13.86 1.86
C LEU A 59 13.81 -14.05 2.31
N GLU A 60 14.06 -14.89 3.32
CA GLU A 60 15.42 -15.27 3.73
C GLU A 60 16.17 -15.99 2.60
N ARG A 61 15.53 -16.95 1.92
CA ARG A 61 16.11 -17.65 0.77
C ARG A 61 16.45 -16.72 -0.39
N ALA A 62 15.68 -15.64 -0.57
CA ALA A 62 15.95 -14.61 -1.55
C ALA A 62 17.13 -13.69 -1.15
N GLY A 63 17.79 -13.93 -0.02
CA GLY A 63 18.98 -13.18 0.42
C GLY A 63 18.66 -11.77 0.90
N THR A 64 17.44 -11.52 1.37
CA THR A 64 17.02 -10.16 1.70
C THR A 64 17.54 -9.69 3.05
N THR A 65 18.08 -8.47 3.11
CA THR A 65 18.26 -7.75 4.37
C THR A 65 16.91 -7.30 4.92
N TRP A 66 16.60 -7.70 6.15
CA TRP A 66 15.38 -7.31 6.86
C TRP A 66 15.45 -5.85 7.32
N PRO A 67 14.34 -5.08 7.25
CA PRO A 67 14.31 -3.72 7.73
C PRO A 67 14.29 -3.72 9.27
N ASP A 68 14.72 -2.61 9.89
CA ASP A 68 14.63 -2.45 11.35
C ASP A 68 13.19 -2.56 11.87
N ALA A 69 12.22 -2.27 11.02
CA ALA A 69 10.80 -2.41 11.31
C ALA A 69 10.30 -3.88 11.30
N ALA A 70 11.19 -4.85 11.06
CA ALA A 70 10.93 -6.27 11.25
C ALA A 70 11.14 -6.66 12.71
N GLU A 71 10.03 -6.94 13.38
CA GLU A 71 10.06 -7.20 14.81
C GLU A 71 10.73 -8.53 15.13
N ARG A 72 11.55 -8.52 16.18
CA ARG A 72 12.26 -9.69 16.71
C ARG A 72 11.87 -9.95 18.15
N ASP A 73 11.79 -11.23 18.52
CA ASP A 73 11.61 -11.64 19.90
C ASP A 73 12.90 -11.44 20.72
N ALA A 74 12.84 -11.71 22.03
CA ALA A 74 13.99 -11.58 22.94
C ALA A 74 15.19 -12.48 22.57
N ARG A 75 15.01 -13.45 21.67
CA ARG A 75 16.06 -14.33 21.16
C ARG A 75 16.58 -13.89 19.78
N GLY A 76 16.15 -12.72 19.30
CA GLY A 76 16.53 -12.17 18.00
C GLY A 76 15.82 -12.82 16.81
N ARG A 77 14.82 -13.70 17.03
CA ARG A 77 14.10 -14.34 15.93
C ARG A 77 12.98 -13.44 15.43
N LEU A 78 12.79 -13.38 14.12
CA LEU A 78 11.66 -12.64 13.53
C LEU A 78 10.33 -13.19 14.05
N THR A 79 9.47 -12.32 14.56
CA THR A 79 8.11 -12.71 14.99
C THR A 79 7.15 -12.82 13.79
N GLY A 80 7.58 -12.38 12.60
CA GLY A 80 6.76 -12.27 11.40
C GLY A 80 6.03 -10.94 11.27
N ARG A 81 6.05 -10.08 12.30
CA ARG A 81 5.49 -8.73 12.23
C ARG A 81 6.45 -7.76 11.56
N LEU A 82 5.96 -7.04 10.57
CA LEU A 82 6.65 -5.96 9.88
C LEU A 82 5.81 -4.69 9.98
N PHE A 83 6.39 -3.62 10.52
CA PHE A 83 5.73 -2.33 10.63
C PHE A 83 6.16 -1.42 9.47
N ARG A 84 5.22 -0.68 8.88
CA ARG A 84 5.49 0.33 7.83
C ARG A 84 6.36 -0.19 6.65
N ALA A 85 6.30 -1.49 6.37
CA ALA A 85 7.19 -2.16 5.44
C ALA A 85 6.55 -2.41 4.06
N ASP A 86 5.50 -1.67 3.68
CA ASP A 86 4.79 -1.87 2.41
C ASP A 86 5.70 -1.74 1.18
N ALA A 87 6.58 -0.72 1.17
CA ALA A 87 7.55 -0.52 0.09
C ALA A 87 8.56 -1.68 0.03
N TRP A 88 9.15 -2.04 1.17
CA TRP A 88 10.12 -3.13 1.29
C TRP A 88 9.53 -4.48 0.83
N LEU A 89 8.29 -4.78 1.23
CA LEU A 89 7.59 -6.00 0.79
C LEU A 89 7.24 -5.95 -0.70
N ARG A 90 6.79 -4.81 -1.23
CA ARG A 90 6.43 -4.65 -2.64
C ARG A 90 7.64 -4.86 -3.55
N GLU A 91 8.79 -4.33 -3.16
CA GLU A 91 10.05 -4.50 -3.90
C GLU A 91 10.45 -5.97 -4.02
N ARG A 92 10.25 -6.77 -2.96
CA ARG A 92 10.68 -8.18 -2.91
C ARG A 92 9.68 -9.16 -3.49
N LEU A 93 8.40 -8.93 -3.25
CA LEU A 93 7.33 -9.83 -3.68
C LEU A 93 6.82 -9.47 -5.08
N GLY A 94 7.22 -8.32 -5.59
CA GLY A 94 6.57 -7.71 -6.73
C GLY A 94 5.11 -7.36 -6.44
N GLY A 95 4.46 -6.83 -7.45
CA GLY A 95 3.02 -6.58 -7.43
C GLY A 95 2.55 -6.20 -8.81
N GLU A 96 1.56 -6.93 -9.31
CA GLU A 96 0.81 -6.48 -10.48
C GLU A 96 -0.15 -5.39 -10.06
N LEU A 97 -0.27 -4.36 -10.91
CA LEU A 97 -1.30 -3.36 -10.74
C LEU A 97 -2.66 -4.02 -11.02
N PRO A 98 -3.67 -3.77 -10.19
CA PRO A 98 -4.94 -4.50 -10.28
C PRO A 98 -5.73 -4.08 -11.53
N ASP A 99 -6.56 -4.99 -12.03
CA ASP A 99 -7.61 -4.63 -12.99
C ASP A 99 -8.60 -3.66 -12.33
N LEU A 100 -8.78 -2.50 -12.98
CA LEU A 100 -9.64 -1.42 -12.49
C LEU A 100 -11.06 -1.47 -13.08
N ALA A 101 -11.32 -2.29 -14.09
CA ALA A 101 -12.64 -2.38 -14.71
C ALA A 101 -13.77 -2.72 -13.72
N PRO A 102 -13.62 -3.68 -12.77
CA PRO A 102 -14.67 -4.00 -11.82
C PRO A 102 -15.01 -2.84 -10.88
N VAL A 103 -14.00 -2.10 -10.39
CA VAL A 103 -14.23 -0.96 -9.50
C VAL A 103 -14.78 0.24 -10.27
N GLY A 104 -14.31 0.49 -11.50
CA GLY A 104 -14.81 1.58 -12.34
C GLY A 104 -16.29 1.40 -12.70
N ALA A 105 -16.68 0.19 -13.11
CA ALA A 105 -18.08 -0.14 -13.39
C ALA A 105 -18.97 0.02 -12.14
N ARG A 106 -18.48 -0.43 -10.99
CA ARG A 106 -19.21 -0.29 -9.72
C ARG A 106 -19.42 1.17 -9.33
N LEU A 107 -18.37 1.99 -9.40
CA LEU A 107 -18.48 3.42 -9.10
C LEU A 107 -19.43 4.13 -10.07
N ALA A 108 -19.37 3.80 -11.37
CA ALA A 108 -20.28 4.33 -12.38
C ALA A 108 -21.75 3.95 -12.10
N SER A 109 -22.00 2.72 -11.62
CA SER A 109 -23.36 2.28 -11.24
C SER A 109 -23.97 3.07 -10.08
N TYR A 110 -23.14 3.77 -9.30
CA TYR A 110 -23.57 4.69 -8.24
C TYR A 110 -23.64 6.15 -8.70
N GLY A 111 -23.43 6.44 -9.99
CA GLY A 111 -23.41 7.80 -10.53
C GLY A 111 -22.14 8.59 -10.18
N VAL A 112 -21.07 7.92 -9.72
CA VAL A 112 -19.79 8.60 -9.47
C VAL A 112 -19.15 8.96 -10.81
N THR A 113 -18.91 10.25 -11.01
CA THR A 113 -18.34 10.82 -12.25
C THR A 113 -16.89 11.26 -12.11
N GLY A 114 -16.39 11.41 -10.88
CA GLY A 114 -15.02 11.84 -10.59
C GLY A 114 -14.41 11.10 -9.41
N ILE A 115 -13.10 10.84 -9.46
CA ILE A 115 -12.32 10.15 -8.43
C ILE A 115 -11.05 10.95 -8.17
N THR A 116 -10.76 11.19 -6.90
CA THR A 116 -9.44 11.66 -6.47
C THR A 116 -8.65 10.49 -5.92
N ASP A 117 -7.61 10.05 -6.64
CA ASP A 117 -6.65 9.09 -6.07
C ASP A 117 -5.73 9.86 -5.11
N ALA A 118 -5.82 9.52 -3.82
CA ALA A 118 -5.13 10.22 -2.74
C ALA A 118 -3.90 9.45 -2.23
N SER A 119 -3.29 8.59 -3.05
CA SER A 119 -2.10 7.83 -2.67
C SER A 119 -0.85 8.73 -2.66
N ALA A 120 -0.13 8.77 -1.53
CA ALA A 120 1.11 9.56 -1.41
C ALA A 120 2.24 9.04 -2.32
N ALA A 121 2.23 7.73 -2.59
CA ALA A 121 3.29 7.04 -3.31
C ALA A 121 3.00 6.86 -4.81
N ASN A 122 2.00 7.53 -5.38
CA ASN A 122 1.80 7.47 -6.82
C ASN A 122 3.04 8.04 -7.52
N ASP A 123 3.56 7.23 -8.43
CA ASP A 123 4.69 7.50 -9.29
C ASP A 123 4.26 7.49 -10.77
N ARG A 124 5.23 7.56 -11.69
CA ARG A 124 4.97 7.46 -13.13
C ARG A 124 4.25 6.16 -13.52
N THR A 125 4.59 5.04 -12.87
CA THR A 125 4.04 3.72 -13.17
C THR A 125 2.56 3.66 -12.79
N ALA A 126 2.23 4.11 -11.58
CA ALA A 126 0.85 4.19 -11.09
C ALA A 126 0.01 5.15 -11.94
N LEU A 127 0.55 6.31 -12.31
CA LEU A 127 -0.14 7.26 -13.19
C LEU A 127 -0.40 6.67 -14.58
N GLY A 128 0.59 5.97 -15.15
CA GLY A 128 0.44 5.30 -16.43
C GLY A 128 -0.72 4.31 -16.40
N HIS A 129 -0.77 3.43 -15.39
CA HIS A 129 -1.84 2.45 -15.23
C HIS A 129 -3.23 3.08 -15.07
N LEU A 130 -3.33 4.16 -14.29
CA LEU A 130 -4.59 4.90 -14.12
C LEU A 130 -5.02 5.59 -15.42
N SER A 131 -4.09 6.21 -16.13
CA SER A 131 -4.34 6.89 -17.41
C SER A 131 -4.82 5.90 -18.46
N ASP A 132 -4.11 4.78 -18.59
CA ASP A 132 -4.45 3.65 -19.46
C ASP A 132 -5.86 3.11 -19.20
N ALA A 133 -6.22 2.90 -17.93
CA ALA A 133 -7.54 2.44 -17.55
C ALA A 133 -8.63 3.46 -17.90
N ALA A 134 -8.34 4.75 -17.78
CA ALA A 134 -9.26 5.83 -18.16
C ALA A 134 -9.45 5.90 -19.68
N GLU A 135 -8.37 5.79 -20.46
CA GLU A 135 -8.39 5.80 -21.93
C GLU A 135 -9.19 4.63 -22.50
N ARG A 136 -9.01 3.42 -21.94
CA ARG A 136 -9.74 2.21 -22.35
C ARG A 136 -11.17 2.14 -21.79
N GLY A 137 -11.60 3.10 -20.98
CA GLY A 137 -12.92 3.13 -20.36
C GLY A 137 -13.13 2.13 -19.22
N ALA A 138 -12.08 1.44 -18.77
CA ALA A 138 -12.12 0.57 -17.58
C ALA A 138 -12.38 1.38 -16.30
N LEU A 139 -11.90 2.63 -16.27
CA LEU A 139 -12.19 3.60 -15.22
C LEU A 139 -12.86 4.82 -15.87
N PRO A 140 -14.20 4.83 -16.05
CA PRO A 140 -14.88 5.84 -16.87
C PRO A 140 -14.99 7.23 -16.20
N GLN A 141 -14.59 7.34 -14.93
CA GLN A 141 -14.60 8.60 -14.17
C GLN A 141 -13.47 9.55 -14.59
N GLN A 142 -13.66 10.84 -14.33
CA GLN A 142 -12.59 11.84 -14.36
C GLN A 142 -11.66 11.62 -13.17
N LEU A 143 -10.35 11.58 -13.41
CA LEU A 143 -9.34 11.30 -12.39
C LEU A 143 -8.58 12.56 -11.99
N LEU A 144 -8.48 12.79 -10.69
CA LEU A 144 -7.50 13.70 -10.10
C LEU A 144 -6.48 12.87 -9.32
N VAL A 145 -5.25 12.79 -9.81
CA VAL A 145 -4.23 11.88 -9.26
C VAL A 145 -3.25 12.66 -8.41
N MET A 146 -3.34 12.53 -7.09
CA MET A 146 -2.32 13.02 -6.18
C MET A 146 -1.10 12.08 -6.19
N GLY A 147 0.04 12.52 -5.67
CA GLY A 147 1.20 11.65 -5.58
C GLY A 147 2.46 12.33 -5.13
N ALA A 148 3.59 11.70 -5.45
CA ALA A 148 4.91 12.20 -5.13
C ALA A 148 5.19 13.58 -5.79
N PRO A 149 6.18 14.35 -5.29
CA PRO A 149 6.55 15.64 -5.88
C PRO A 149 6.87 15.58 -7.39
N ASP A 150 7.47 14.48 -7.84
CA ASP A 150 7.91 14.22 -9.20
C ASP A 150 6.86 13.54 -10.10
N LEU A 151 5.63 13.34 -9.60
CA LEU A 151 4.51 12.80 -10.40
C LEU A 151 4.36 13.63 -11.70
N PRO A 152 4.46 13.00 -12.89
CA PRO A 152 4.39 13.72 -14.16
C PRO A 152 2.96 14.16 -14.48
N GLU A 153 2.80 15.04 -15.48
CA GLU A 153 1.47 15.32 -16.03
C GLU A 153 0.91 14.07 -16.75
N PRO A 154 -0.38 13.76 -16.58
CA PRO A 154 -1.02 12.67 -17.31
C PRO A 154 -1.13 12.98 -18.81
N ALA A 155 -1.01 11.94 -19.63
CA ALA A 155 -1.21 12.04 -21.09
C ALA A 155 -2.69 11.95 -21.50
N CYS A 156 -3.54 11.43 -20.62
CA CYS A 156 -4.97 11.20 -20.87
C CYS A 156 -5.81 12.43 -20.53
N ALA A 157 -6.75 12.81 -21.39
CA ALA A 157 -7.69 13.92 -21.16
C ALA A 157 -8.66 13.69 -19.98
N ARG A 158 -8.81 12.45 -19.51
CA ARG A 158 -9.65 12.09 -18.37
C ARG A 158 -8.88 12.04 -17.04
N ALA A 159 -7.60 12.39 -17.06
CA ALA A 159 -6.78 12.46 -15.85
C ALA A 159 -6.15 13.84 -15.72
N ALA A 160 -6.06 14.32 -14.49
CA ALA A 160 -5.36 15.55 -14.12
C ALA A 160 -4.39 15.27 -12.97
N ARG A 161 -3.24 15.94 -12.98
CA ARG A 161 -2.30 15.89 -11.87
C ARG A 161 -2.86 16.70 -10.69
N GLY A 162 -2.97 16.04 -9.55
CA GLY A 162 -3.42 16.62 -8.29
C GLY A 162 -2.28 17.11 -7.39
N ALA A 163 -2.62 17.29 -6.11
CA ALA A 163 -1.71 17.76 -5.08
C ALA A 163 -0.50 16.83 -4.87
N VAL A 164 0.59 17.41 -4.36
CA VAL A 164 1.63 16.64 -3.67
C VAL A 164 0.99 16.08 -2.39
N LYS A 165 1.01 14.76 -2.22
CA LYS A 165 0.37 14.09 -1.08
C LYS A 165 1.41 13.53 -0.13
N VAL A 166 1.26 13.85 1.15
CA VAL A 166 2.13 13.36 2.22
C VAL A 166 1.33 12.66 3.30
N LEU A 167 1.88 11.56 3.80
CA LEU A 167 1.46 10.86 5.01
C LEU A 167 2.44 11.26 6.12
N LEU A 168 1.95 11.88 7.19
CA LEU A 168 2.77 12.09 8.37
C LEU A 168 2.81 10.80 9.19
N ASP A 169 3.99 10.46 9.69
CA ASP A 169 4.17 9.36 10.63
C ASP A 169 4.24 9.95 12.04
N ASP A 170 3.18 9.79 12.84
CA ASP A 170 3.08 10.42 14.16
C ASP A 170 4.30 10.17 15.08
N PRO A 171 4.89 8.96 15.13
CA PRO A 171 6.09 8.70 15.93
C PRO A 171 7.36 9.35 15.36
N GLN A 172 7.37 9.74 14.08
CA GLN A 172 8.53 10.23 13.35
C GLN A 172 8.15 11.37 12.42
N LEU A 173 7.68 12.47 13.01
CA LEU A 173 7.35 13.67 12.26
C LEU A 173 8.60 14.25 11.57
N PRO A 174 8.46 14.80 10.36
CA PRO A 174 9.55 15.52 9.71
C PRO A 174 9.93 16.77 10.50
N ASP A 175 11.18 17.21 10.35
CA ASP A 175 11.59 18.53 10.80
C ASP A 175 10.65 19.61 10.24
N PHE A 176 10.24 20.55 11.08
CA PHE A 176 9.25 21.57 10.71
C PHE A 176 9.72 22.44 9.54
N SER A 177 11.00 22.82 9.53
CA SER A 177 11.56 23.66 8.47
C SER A 177 11.65 22.87 7.16
N ALA A 178 12.05 21.61 7.22
CA ALA A 178 12.05 20.70 6.08
C ALA A 178 10.63 20.48 5.52
N PHE A 179 9.63 20.28 6.38
CA PHE A 179 8.25 20.14 5.97
C PHE A 179 7.71 21.42 5.29
N CYS A 180 8.00 22.59 5.87
CA CYS A 180 7.66 23.87 5.25
C CYS A 180 8.35 24.06 3.89
N ALA A 181 9.58 23.58 3.73
CA ALA A 181 10.29 23.62 2.45
C ALA A 181 9.61 22.75 1.39
N GLN A 182 9.10 21.56 1.76
CA GLN A 182 8.34 20.71 0.84
C GLN A 182 7.05 21.40 0.34
N ILE A 183 6.32 22.08 1.23
CA ILE A 183 5.12 22.84 0.86
C ILE A 183 5.48 23.96 -0.12
N ARG A 184 6.53 24.74 0.16
CA ARG A 184 7.00 25.81 -0.73
C ARG A 184 7.39 25.27 -2.11
N ALA A 185 8.09 24.14 -2.15
CA ALA A 185 8.48 23.50 -3.41
C ALA A 185 7.26 23.07 -4.25
N ALA A 186 6.24 22.50 -3.61
CA ALA A 186 4.99 22.15 -4.30
C ALA A 186 4.29 23.38 -4.89
N HIS A 187 4.16 24.45 -4.10
CA HIS A 187 3.54 25.70 -4.56
C HIS A 187 4.35 26.39 -5.67
N ALA A 188 5.68 26.37 -5.61
CA ALA A 188 6.54 26.87 -6.68
C ALA A 188 6.34 26.10 -8.00
N ALA A 189 5.99 24.82 -7.92
CA ALA A 189 5.59 24.00 -9.06
C ALA A 189 4.09 24.14 -9.43
N SER A 190 3.38 25.13 -8.88
CA SER A 190 1.94 25.34 -9.05
C SER A 190 1.07 24.13 -8.68
N ARG A 191 1.53 23.30 -7.73
CA ARG A 191 0.78 22.15 -7.21
C ARG A 191 0.32 22.42 -5.79
N ALA A 192 -0.94 22.10 -5.50
CA ALA A 192 -1.45 22.09 -4.13
C ALA A 192 -0.70 21.06 -3.26
N PHE A 193 -0.81 21.19 -1.94
CA PHE A 193 -0.23 20.26 -0.97
C PHE A 193 -1.33 19.64 -0.11
N ALA A 194 -1.35 18.32 0.01
CA ALA A 194 -2.35 17.58 0.77
C ALA A 194 -1.66 16.73 1.84
N VAL A 195 -2.10 16.87 3.09
CA VAL A 195 -1.57 16.12 4.22
C VAL A 195 -2.64 15.16 4.70
N HIS A 196 -2.29 13.89 4.90
CA HIS A 196 -3.13 12.99 5.67
C HIS A 196 -2.83 13.19 7.15
N CYS A 197 -3.77 13.79 7.87
CA CYS A 197 -3.72 13.98 9.32
C CYS A 197 -4.84 13.16 9.95
N VAL A 198 -4.46 12.21 10.80
CA VAL A 198 -5.41 11.52 11.68
C VAL A 198 -4.90 11.69 13.09
N THR A 199 -5.67 12.35 13.94
CA THR A 199 -5.39 12.35 15.37
C THR A 199 -6.04 11.10 15.96
N ARG A 200 -5.28 10.30 16.70
CA ARG A 200 -5.84 9.28 17.58
C ARG A 200 -5.95 9.83 18.99
#